data_AF-A0A7J4DSR0-F1
#
_entry.id   AF-A0A7J4DSR0-F1
#
_cell.length_a   1.000
_cell.length_b   1.000
_cell.length_c   1.000
_cell.angle_alpha   90.00
_cell.angle_beta   90.00
_cell.angle_gamma   90.00
#
_symmetry.space_group_name_H-M   'P 1'
#
loop_
_entity.id
_entity.type
_entity.pdbx_description
1 polymer ?
#
loop_
_entity_poly.entity_id
_entity_poly.type
_entity_poly.pdbx_seq_one_letter_code
_entity_poly.pdbx_strand_id
1 'polypeptide(L)'
;MEVQRFLTECKRVLRENGPPISFTIGGKVAVGGEKPVVIAGPCAVESREAILEVAEAIKSVLVDELGFNNVVLRGGVWKPRTSPY
;
A
#
# COMPACT_ATOMS: atom_id res chain seq x y z
N MET A 1 27.13 -33.45 -3.70
CA MET A 1 25.83 -33.13 -3.09
C MET A 1 25.38 -31.82 -3.72
N GLU A 2 24.57 -31.92 -4.77
CA GLU A 2 24.20 -30.80 -5.64
C GLU A 2 23.01 -30.08 -5.01
N VAL A 3 23.19 -28.82 -4.61
CA VAL A 3 22.11 -27.99 -4.06
C VAL A 3 21.27 -27.52 -5.25
N GLN A 4 20.24 -28.29 -5.62
CA GLN A 4 19.22 -27.82 -6.56
C GLN A 4 18.52 -26.61 -5.93
N ARG A 5 18.89 -25.41 -6.36
CA ARG A 5 18.21 -24.16 -5.98
C ARG A 5 16.77 -24.21 -6.51
N PHE A 6 15.82 -24.39 -5.62
CA PHE A 6 14.36 -24.32 -5.81
C PHE A 6 13.86 -22.89 -6.17
N LEU A 7 14.67 -22.05 -6.82
CA LEU A 7 14.38 -20.64 -7.08
C LEU A 7 13.71 -20.38 -8.44
N THR A 8 13.53 -21.41 -9.26
CA THR A 8 13.07 -21.28 -10.65
C THR A 8 11.70 -20.63 -10.77
N GLU A 9 10.78 -20.86 -9.82
CA GLU A 9 9.42 -20.29 -9.83
C GLU A 9 9.35 -18.81 -9.41
N CYS A 10 10.29 -18.32 -8.62
CA CYS A 10 10.31 -16.92 -8.16
C CYS A 10 11.01 -15.98 -9.14
N LYS A 11 11.57 -16.48 -10.26
CA LYS A 11 12.36 -15.70 -11.24
C LYS A 11 11.62 -14.47 -11.79
N ARG A 12 10.29 -14.50 -11.88
CA ARG A 12 9.50 -13.37 -12.40
C ARG A 12 9.46 -12.17 -11.44
N VAL A 13 9.60 -12.44 -10.14
CA VAL A 13 9.51 -11.43 -9.06
C VAL A 13 10.90 -11.05 -8.56
N LEU A 14 11.82 -12.02 -8.48
CA LEU A 14 13.11 -11.83 -7.83
C LEU A 14 14.07 -10.89 -8.55
N ARG A 15 13.84 -10.57 -9.85
CA ARG A 15 14.60 -9.60 -10.66
C ARG A 15 16.05 -9.47 -10.18
N GLU A 16 16.80 -10.59 -10.17
CA GLU A 16 18.10 -10.68 -9.46
C GLU A 16 19.09 -9.57 -9.85
N ASN A 17 18.92 -8.95 -11.02
CA ASN A 17 19.66 -7.75 -11.47
C ASN A 17 18.77 -6.74 -12.24
N GLY A 18 17.47 -6.70 -11.97
CA GLY A 18 16.54 -5.80 -12.68
C GLY A 18 16.54 -4.37 -12.11
N PRO A 19 16.10 -3.36 -12.89
CA PRO A 19 15.95 -2.01 -12.37
C PRO A 19 14.95 -1.98 -11.19
N PRO A 20 15.08 -1.00 -10.28
CA PRO A 20 14.16 -0.83 -9.16
C PRO A 20 12.69 -0.86 -9.61
N ILE A 21 11.83 -1.49 -8.81
CA ILE A 21 10.39 -1.55 -9.10
C ILE A 21 9.80 -0.17 -8.84
N SER A 22 9.32 0.50 -9.89
CA SER A 22 8.59 1.74 -9.78
C SER A 22 7.26 1.68 -10.54
N PHE A 23 6.23 2.27 -9.93
CA PHE A 23 4.90 2.40 -10.51
C PHE A 23 4.12 3.50 -9.81
N THR A 24 2.99 3.91 -10.38
CA THR A 24 2.12 4.94 -9.81
C THR A 24 0.78 4.37 -9.36
N ILE A 25 0.36 4.68 -8.13
CA ILE A 25 -0.99 4.40 -7.64
C ILE A 25 -1.90 5.56 -8.03
N GLY A 26 -3.00 5.26 -8.73
CA GLY A 26 -4.01 6.25 -9.14
C GLY A 26 -3.46 7.39 -10.00
N GLY A 27 -2.32 7.18 -10.67
CA GLY A 27 -1.62 8.19 -11.48
C GLY A 27 -1.01 9.36 -10.71
N LYS A 28 -0.98 9.30 -9.36
CA LYS A 28 -0.54 10.42 -8.50
C LYS A 28 0.60 10.06 -7.55
N VAL A 29 0.54 8.88 -6.92
CA VAL A 29 1.51 8.48 -5.89
C VAL A 29 2.54 7.55 -6.51
N ALA A 30 3.79 7.99 -6.58
CA ALA A 30 4.91 7.18 -7.07
C ALA A 30 5.42 6.24 -5.97
N VAL A 31 5.42 4.94 -6.25
CA VAL A 31 6.05 3.89 -5.43
C VAL A 31 7.41 3.56 -6.04
N GLY A 32 8.43 3.39 -5.19
CA GLY A 32 9.80 3.12 -5.63
C GLY A 32 10.58 4.37 -6.08
N GLY A 33 10.07 5.56 -5.80
CA GLY A 33 10.80 6.83 -5.94
C GLY A 33 11.59 7.22 -4.69
N GLU A 34 12.12 8.44 -4.67
CA GLU A 34 12.94 8.95 -3.56
C GLU A 34 12.15 9.17 -2.26
N LYS A 35 10.87 9.57 -2.39
CA LYS A 35 10.02 9.87 -1.25
C LYS A 35 9.31 8.61 -0.77
N PRO A 36 9.23 8.36 0.56
CA PRO A 36 8.46 7.24 1.07
C PRO A 36 6.98 7.37 0.70
N VAL A 37 6.26 6.25 0.75
CA VAL A 37 4.80 6.21 0.55
C VAL A 37 4.16 5.86 1.88
N VAL A 38 3.16 6.63 2.28
CA VAL A 38 2.36 6.35 3.48
C VAL A 38 1.01 5.80 3.04
N ILE A 39 0.68 4.59 3.50
CA ILE A 39 -0.62 3.97 3.28
C ILE A 39 -1.34 3.93 4.62
N ALA A 40 -2.36 4.77 4.79
CA ALA A 40 -3.06 4.96 6.05
C ALA A 40 -4.58 4.84 5.88
N GLY A 41 -5.29 4.52 6.95
CA GLY A 41 -6.76 4.40 6.94
C GLY A 41 -7.25 3.26 7.82
N PRO A 42 -8.58 3.11 7.97
CA PRO A 42 -9.15 2.19 8.93
C PRO A 42 -8.93 0.73 8.55
N CYS A 43 -9.04 -0.17 9.53
CA CYS A 43 -8.90 -1.60 9.27
C CYS A 43 -10.02 -2.09 8.35
N ALA A 44 -11.27 -1.80 8.69
CA ALA A 44 -12.45 -2.11 7.90
C ALA A 44 -13.18 -0.80 7.52
N VAL A 45 -13.87 -0.80 6.38
CA VAL A 45 -14.79 0.28 6.03
C VAL A 45 -16.16 -0.07 6.61
N GLU A 46 -16.60 0.68 7.60
CA GLU A 46 -17.85 0.41 8.33
C GLU A 46 -19.00 1.31 7.89
N SER A 47 -18.71 2.55 7.52
CA SER A 47 -19.68 3.50 6.96
C SER A 47 -18.99 4.50 6.03
N ARG A 48 -19.80 5.22 5.25
CA ARG A 48 -19.31 6.27 4.34
C ARG A 48 -18.77 7.47 5.13
N GLU A 49 -19.43 7.81 6.22
CA GLU A 49 -19.09 8.95 7.06
C GLU A 49 -17.74 8.71 7.75
N ALA A 50 -17.57 7.54 8.37
CA ALA A 50 -16.33 7.20 9.07
C ALA A 50 -15.11 7.16 8.14
N ILE A 51 -15.25 6.63 6.92
CA ILE A 51 -14.11 6.60 5.98
C ILE A 51 -13.73 8.01 5.49
N LEU A 52 -14.72 8.90 5.32
CA LEU A 52 -14.46 10.28 4.93
C LEU A 52 -13.81 11.08 6.07
N GLU A 53 -14.27 10.92 7.30
CA GLU A 53 -13.64 11.53 8.49
C GLU A 53 -12.17 11.14 8.61
N VAL A 54 -11.85 9.85 8.45
CA VAL A 54 -10.47 9.37 8.48
C VAL A 54 -9.65 9.94 7.30
N ALA A 55 -10.24 10.03 6.10
CA ALA A 55 -9.58 10.60 4.94
C ALA A 55 -9.23 12.08 5.16
N GLU A 56 -10.15 12.86 5.71
CA GLU A 56 -9.95 14.27 6.04
C GLU A 56 -8.88 14.45 7.11
N ALA A 57 -8.90 13.65 8.18
CA ALA A 57 -7.87 13.69 9.22
C ALA A 57 -6.48 13.36 8.67
N ILE A 58 -6.37 12.30 7.85
CA ILE A 58 -5.11 11.93 7.19
C ILE A 58 -4.60 13.06 6.30
N LYS A 59 -5.50 13.70 5.53
CA LYS A 59 -5.13 14.82 4.65
C LYS A 59 -4.63 16.02 5.46
N SER A 60 -5.38 16.44 6.48
CA SER A 60 -5.02 17.59 7.33
C SER A 60 -3.61 17.44 7.88
N VAL A 61 -3.31 16.28 8.47
CA VAL A 61 -2.02 16.06 9.13
C VAL A 61 -0.91 15.79 8.11
N LEU A 62 -1.09 14.80 7.23
CA LEU A 62 0.01 14.36 6.38
C LEU A 62 0.23 15.29 5.18
N VAL A 63 -0.83 15.80 4.56
CA VAL A 63 -0.73 16.60 3.35
C VAL A 63 -0.64 18.08 3.69
N ASP A 64 -1.59 18.61 4.47
CA ASP A 64 -1.73 20.05 4.66
C ASP A 64 -0.71 20.59 5.68
N GLU A 65 -0.49 19.89 6.81
CA GLU A 65 0.49 20.31 7.84
C GLU A 65 1.92 19.85 7.54
N LEU A 66 2.11 18.59 7.14
CA LEU A 66 3.44 18.00 6.92
C LEU A 66 3.93 18.07 5.46
N GLY A 67 3.08 18.48 4.50
CA GLY A 67 3.45 18.60 3.09
C GLY A 67 3.74 17.26 2.39
N PHE A 68 3.31 16.14 2.97
CA PHE A 68 3.55 14.80 2.48
C PHE A 68 2.50 14.42 1.42
N ASN A 69 2.89 14.52 0.15
CA ASN A 69 1.97 14.29 -0.97
C ASN A 69 1.89 12.81 -1.45
N ASN A 70 2.76 11.94 -0.93
CA ASN A 70 2.81 10.52 -1.29
C ASN A 70 1.96 9.66 -0.33
N VAL A 71 0.67 10.01 -0.19
CA VAL A 71 -0.26 9.36 0.74
C VAL A 71 -1.36 8.61 -0.01
N VAL A 72 -1.68 7.41 0.46
CA VAL A 72 -2.77 6.58 -0.06
C VAL A 72 -3.72 6.23 1.08
N LEU A 73 -5.01 6.48 0.89
CA LEU A 73 -6.07 6.02 1.79
C LEU A 73 -6.35 4.53 1.53
N ARG A 74 -6.37 3.70 2.57
CA ARG A 74 -6.75 2.28 2.52
C ARG A 74 -7.92 1.97 3.44
N GLY A 75 -8.73 0.97 3.09
CA GLY A 75 -9.80 0.45 3.94
C GLY A 75 -10.29 -0.91 3.45
N GLY A 76 -10.42 -1.88 4.35
CA GLY A 76 -10.89 -3.22 3.97
C GLY A 76 -12.41 -3.30 3.84
N VAL A 77 -12.92 -3.51 2.62
CA VAL A 77 -14.36 -3.70 2.36
C VAL A 77 -14.79 -5.16 2.58
N TRP A 78 -13.86 -6.10 2.38
CA TRP A 78 -14.06 -7.51 2.66
C TRP A 78 -13.09 -7.97 3.74
N LYS A 79 -13.61 -8.70 4.73
CA LYS A 79 -12.84 -9.28 5.82
C LYS A 79 -13.10 -10.78 5.87
N PRO A 80 -12.11 -11.63 5.55
CA PRO A 80 -12.28 -13.08 5.73
C PRO A 80 -12.44 -13.35 7.22
N ARG A 81 -13.65 -13.74 7.63
CA ARG A 81 -13.92 -14.14 9.01
C ARG A 81 -13.77 -15.65 9.10
N THR A 82 -13.00 -16.10 10.08
CA THR A 82 -12.92 -17.52 10.45
C THR A 82 -14.17 -17.99 11.21
N SER A 83 -14.98 -17.05 11.71
CA SER A 83 -16.29 -17.26 12.35
C SER A 83 -17.38 -16.52 11.57
N PRO A 84 -18.60 -17.06 11.45
CA PRO A 84 -19.72 -16.38 10.80
C PRO A 84 -20.24 -15.16 11.59
N TYR A 85 -19.81 -15.02 12.85
CA TYR A 85 -20.05 -13.87 13.74
C TYR A 85 -18.78 -13.07 13.93
#